data_AF-A0A7W9HEY9-F1
#
_entry.id   AF-A0A7W9HEY9-F1
#
_cell.length_a   1.000
_cell.length_b   1.000
_cell.length_c   1.000
_cell.angle_alpha   90.00
_cell.angle_beta   90.00
_cell.angle_gamma   90.00
#
_symmetry.space_group_name_H-M   'P 1'
#
loop_
_entity.id
_entity.type
_entity.pdbx_description
1 polymer ?
#
loop_
_entity_poly.entity_id
_entity_poly.type
_entity_poly.pdbx_seq_one_letter_code
_entity_poly.pdbx_strand_id
1 'polypeptide(L)'
;MSPRATATPNCDVMKQNGNYVEGISYSIGKLGAIGNVYNYIDAGHHGWIGWGDADPQYDNFFAAAKLFATLLGKNGATKDKIHGFITNTANFSALEEPFWTVDDNVGGRPVKEASKWIDWNDFNGEVGFATAMRAELVKQGFDSGIGMLIDTSRNGWGGPNRPTAKSTSGDPTTYVNESRIDRRHQKGNWCNQSGAGLGERPTAAPKPGIDAYVWIKPPGESDGSSTQIPNDEGKGFDRMCDPTYTGNIRNGNNMSGALANAPLSGHWFSAQFQELMRNAYPAL
;
A
#
# COMPACT_ATOMS: atom_id res chain seq x y z
N MET A 1 -10.46 17.51 -4.45
CA MET A 1 -10.29 16.16 -5.01
C MET A 1 -11.25 16.01 -6.17
N SER A 2 -12.48 16.48 -6.04
CA SER A 2 -13.33 16.82 -7.18
C SER A 2 -12.57 17.73 -8.18
N PRO A 3 -12.79 17.55 -9.51
CA PRO A 3 -13.84 16.74 -10.13
C PRO A 3 -13.43 15.29 -10.49
N ARG A 4 -12.37 14.71 -9.91
CA ARG A 4 -11.97 13.32 -10.21
C ARG A 4 -13.12 12.36 -9.93
N ALA A 5 -13.38 11.39 -10.83
CA ALA A 5 -14.46 10.41 -10.68
C ALA A 5 -14.33 9.52 -9.41
N THR A 6 -13.13 9.42 -8.85
CA THR A 6 -12.83 8.68 -7.63
C THR A 6 -13.00 9.51 -6.35
N ALA A 7 -13.26 10.82 -6.46
CA ALA A 7 -13.42 11.73 -5.33
C ALA A 7 -14.59 11.32 -4.43
N THR A 8 -14.48 11.68 -3.15
CA THR A 8 -15.57 11.53 -2.19
C THR A 8 -15.81 12.86 -1.49
N PRO A 9 -17.07 13.16 -1.08
CA PRO A 9 -17.37 14.38 -0.34
C PRO A 9 -16.51 14.53 0.92
N ASN A 10 -16.26 13.42 1.64
CA ASN A 10 -15.45 13.45 2.86
C ASN A 10 -13.99 13.84 2.58
N CYS A 11 -13.38 13.33 1.50
CA CYS A 11 -12.03 13.75 1.11
C CYS A 11 -11.98 15.23 0.70
N ASP A 12 -13.02 15.73 0.03
CA ASP A 12 -13.12 17.15 -0.32
C ASP A 12 -13.25 18.03 0.93
N VAL A 13 -14.08 17.64 1.90
CA VAL A 13 -14.21 18.33 3.19
C VAL A 13 -12.87 18.38 3.93
N MET A 14 -12.16 17.25 4.05
CA MET A 14 -10.87 17.20 4.76
C MET A 14 -9.77 17.98 4.05
N LYS A 15 -9.83 18.08 2.72
CA LYS A 15 -8.93 18.96 1.96
C LYS A 15 -9.29 20.43 2.17
N GLN A 16 -10.57 20.77 2.14
CA GLN A 16 -11.06 22.14 2.24
C GLN A 16 -10.80 22.75 3.62
N ASN A 17 -11.04 21.99 4.69
CA ASN A 17 -10.80 22.46 6.06
C ASN A 17 -9.33 22.32 6.48
N GLY A 18 -8.50 21.59 5.74
CA GLY A 18 -7.07 21.41 6.03
C GLY A 18 -6.77 20.50 7.23
N ASN A 19 -7.78 19.86 7.82
CA ASN A 19 -7.68 19.15 9.10
C ASN A 19 -6.63 18.03 9.08
N TYR A 20 -6.46 17.31 7.96
CA TYR A 20 -5.41 16.30 7.86
C TYR A 20 -4.01 16.92 7.92
N VAL A 21 -3.75 17.98 7.15
CA VAL A 21 -2.46 18.67 7.17
C VAL A 21 -2.22 19.29 8.56
N GLU A 22 -3.24 19.88 9.20
CA GLU A 22 -3.14 20.42 10.55
C GLU A 22 -2.87 19.36 11.62
N GLY A 23 -3.66 18.29 11.65
CA GLY A 23 -3.53 17.24 12.66
C GLY A 23 -2.23 16.47 12.53
N ILE A 24 -1.80 16.14 11.30
CA ILE A 24 -0.54 15.43 11.05
C ILE A 24 0.65 16.31 11.45
N SER A 25 0.70 17.56 11.00
CA SER A 25 1.80 18.47 11.35
C SER A 25 1.85 18.77 12.85
N TYR A 26 0.70 18.89 13.52
CA TYR A 26 0.66 19.04 14.98
C TYR A 26 1.22 17.80 15.70
N SER A 27 0.83 16.60 15.24
CA SER A 27 1.31 15.34 15.81
C SER A 27 2.82 15.20 15.67
N ILE A 28 3.37 15.47 14.47
CA ILE A 28 4.82 15.51 14.22
C ILE A 28 5.50 16.52 15.15
N GLY A 29 4.95 17.74 15.24
CA GLY A 29 5.54 18.81 16.05
C GLY A 29 5.60 18.50 17.54
N LYS A 30 4.58 17.82 18.08
CA LYS A 30 4.48 17.41 19.49
C LYS A 30 5.28 16.15 19.80
N LEU A 31 5.07 15.08 19.04
CA LEU A 31 5.71 13.79 19.28
C LEU A 31 7.22 13.87 18.97
N GLY A 32 7.61 14.56 17.90
CA GLY A 32 9.01 14.76 17.56
C GLY A 32 9.78 15.70 18.50
N ALA A 33 9.13 16.32 19.48
CA ALA A 33 9.82 17.05 20.55
C ALA A 33 10.34 16.11 21.66
N ILE A 34 9.95 14.83 21.63
CA ILE A 34 10.35 13.81 22.59
C ILE A 34 11.59 13.10 22.05
N GLY A 35 12.72 13.17 22.75
CA GLY A 35 14.05 12.80 22.22
C GLY A 35 14.26 11.32 21.83
N ASN A 36 13.32 10.43 22.16
CA ASN A 36 13.34 9.01 21.80
C ASN A 36 12.12 8.60 20.94
N VAL A 37 11.45 9.56 20.30
CA VAL A 37 10.35 9.31 19.37
C VAL A 37 10.79 9.59 17.94
N TYR A 38 10.51 8.63 17.06
CA TYR A 38 10.90 8.65 15.65
C TYR A 38 9.65 8.63 14.79
N ASN A 39 9.28 9.78 14.21
CA ASN A 39 8.07 9.87 13.39
C ASN A 39 8.33 9.32 11.99
N TYR A 40 7.57 8.30 11.60
CA TYR A 40 7.46 7.83 10.23
C TYR A 40 6.06 8.16 9.69
N ILE A 41 6.00 8.91 8.59
CA ILE A 41 4.74 9.32 7.97
C ILE A 41 4.27 8.22 7.00
N ASP A 42 3.00 7.83 7.07
CA ASP A 42 2.44 6.89 6.09
C ASP A 42 2.44 7.48 4.67
N ALA A 43 2.97 6.71 3.73
CA ALA A 43 3.11 7.05 2.32
C ALA A 43 2.32 6.09 1.41
N GLY A 44 1.21 5.52 1.91
CA GLY A 44 0.39 4.59 1.15
C GLY A 44 1.18 3.37 0.66
N HIS A 45 1.01 3.00 -0.60
CA HIS A 45 1.76 1.92 -1.26
C HIS A 45 1.79 2.16 -2.77
N HIS A 46 2.61 1.41 -3.51
CA HIS A 46 2.78 1.65 -4.95
C HIS A 46 1.47 1.48 -5.73
N GLY A 47 0.60 0.57 -5.28
CA GLY A 47 -0.71 0.33 -5.87
C GLY A 47 -1.74 1.43 -5.62
N TRP A 48 -1.41 2.47 -4.86
CA TRP A 48 -2.27 3.63 -4.58
C TRP A 48 -1.70 4.92 -5.19
N ILE A 49 -0.41 5.20 -4.97
CA ILE A 49 0.22 6.46 -5.40
C ILE A 49 1.48 6.26 -6.25
N GLY A 50 1.62 5.09 -6.90
CA GLY A 50 2.76 4.76 -7.77
C GLY A 50 2.65 5.22 -9.22
N TRP A 51 1.78 6.19 -9.52
CA TRP A 51 1.62 6.75 -10.87
C TRP A 51 2.24 8.15 -10.92
N GLY A 52 3.36 8.30 -11.61
CA GLY A 52 3.95 9.58 -11.97
C GLY A 52 3.59 9.91 -13.42
N ASP A 53 3.05 11.11 -13.63
CA ASP A 53 2.66 11.58 -14.97
C ASP A 53 2.97 13.08 -15.12
N ALA A 54 3.17 13.53 -16.35
CA ALA A 54 3.28 14.95 -16.66
C ALA A 54 1.92 15.65 -16.59
N ASP A 55 0.82 14.92 -16.83
CA ASP A 55 -0.55 15.37 -16.62
C ASP A 55 -0.93 15.25 -15.11
N PRO A 56 -1.19 16.37 -14.41
CA PRO A 56 -1.58 16.37 -13.00
C PRO A 56 -2.87 15.58 -12.70
N GLN A 57 -3.67 15.24 -13.71
CA GLN A 57 -4.84 14.40 -13.54
C GLN A 57 -4.45 12.96 -13.20
N TYR A 58 -3.38 12.44 -13.80
CA TYR A 58 -2.92 11.06 -13.66
C TYR A 58 -1.70 10.93 -12.73
N ASP A 59 -1.07 12.05 -12.39
CA ASP A 59 -0.03 12.10 -11.36
C ASP A 59 -0.60 11.96 -9.94
N ASN A 60 -0.17 10.91 -9.26
CA ASN A 60 -0.36 10.70 -7.84
C ASN A 60 0.99 10.68 -7.09
N PHE A 61 2.07 10.24 -7.73
CA PHE A 61 3.38 10.07 -7.12
C PHE A 61 4.02 11.42 -6.75
N PHE A 62 4.18 12.32 -7.72
CA PHE A 62 4.79 13.62 -7.46
C PHE A 62 3.83 14.53 -6.68
N ALA A 63 2.53 14.45 -6.97
CA ALA A 63 1.49 15.14 -6.23
C ALA A 63 1.47 14.76 -4.72
N ALA A 64 1.65 13.48 -4.38
CA ALA A 64 1.73 13.03 -2.99
C ALA A 64 3.00 13.56 -2.30
N ALA A 65 4.18 13.44 -2.93
CA ALA A 65 5.42 13.99 -2.41
C ALA A 65 5.32 15.50 -2.11
N LYS A 66 4.71 16.26 -3.03
CA LYS A 66 4.43 17.68 -2.86
C LYS A 66 3.45 17.96 -1.72
N LEU A 67 2.42 17.12 -1.55
CA LEU A 67 1.48 17.24 -0.43
C LEU A 67 2.18 17.00 0.92
N PHE A 68 3.04 15.98 1.02
CA PHE A 68 3.82 15.75 2.24
C PHE A 68 4.69 16.97 2.59
N ALA A 69 5.30 17.60 1.59
CA ALA A 69 6.12 18.81 1.80
C ALA A 69 5.34 19.98 2.42
N THR A 70 4.01 20.03 2.25
CA THR A 70 3.17 21.06 2.91
C THR A 70 3.12 20.95 4.44
N LEU A 71 3.57 19.82 5.00
CA LEU A 71 3.70 19.63 6.45
C LEU A 71 4.90 20.42 7.02
N LEU A 72 5.94 20.63 6.22
CA LEU A 72 7.20 21.22 6.68
C LEU A 72 6.97 22.65 7.19
N GLY A 73 7.37 22.89 8.44
CA GLY A 73 7.24 24.19 9.12
C GLY A 73 5.86 24.47 9.72
N LYS A 74 4.83 23.66 9.44
CA LYS A 74 3.50 23.85 10.02
C LYS A 74 3.42 23.24 11.42
N ASN A 75 2.77 23.91 12.37
CA ASN A 75 2.53 23.40 13.73
C ASN A 75 3.78 22.84 14.46
N GLY A 76 4.97 23.35 14.12
CA GLY A 76 6.24 22.87 14.68
C GLY A 76 6.78 21.58 14.08
N ALA A 77 6.23 21.08 12.96
CA ALA A 77 6.74 19.97 12.16
C ALA A 77 7.93 20.41 11.31
N THR A 78 9.09 20.57 11.94
CA THR A 78 10.34 20.85 11.24
C THR A 78 10.92 19.55 10.66
N LYS A 79 11.76 19.66 9.63
CA LYS A 79 12.31 18.48 8.92
C LYS A 79 13.06 17.50 9.84
N ASP A 80 13.71 17.99 10.89
CA ASP A 80 14.43 17.20 11.90
C ASP A 80 13.51 16.33 12.76
N LYS A 81 12.21 16.63 12.80
CA LYS A 81 11.20 15.85 13.53
C LYS A 81 10.54 14.76 12.69
N ILE A 82 10.95 14.61 11.44
CA ILE A 82 10.44 13.59 10.51
C ILE A 82 11.59 12.64 10.24
N HIS A 83 11.53 11.46 10.84
CA HIS A 83 12.60 10.48 10.75
C HIS A 83 12.53 9.68 9.44
N GLY A 84 11.32 9.50 8.91
CA GLY A 84 11.14 8.77 7.67
C GLY A 84 9.69 8.67 7.22
N PHE A 85 9.47 7.72 6.33
CA PHE A 85 8.15 7.38 5.78
C PHE A 85 7.96 5.88 5.81
N ILE A 86 6.71 5.43 5.85
CA ILE A 86 6.35 4.01 5.79
C ILE A 86 5.42 3.73 4.63
N THR A 87 5.66 2.64 3.90
CA THR A 87 4.77 2.15 2.85
C THR A 87 4.14 0.81 3.23
N ASN A 88 3.05 0.48 2.53
CA ASN A 88 2.35 -0.81 2.61
C ASN A 88 1.64 -1.08 3.95
N THR A 89 1.52 -0.09 4.85
CA THR A 89 0.87 -0.24 6.16
C THR A 89 -0.50 -0.91 6.03
N ALA A 90 -0.65 -2.08 6.65
CA ALA A 90 -1.85 -2.91 6.59
C ALA A 90 -2.31 -3.31 5.16
N ASN A 91 -1.42 -3.29 4.17
CA ASN A 91 -1.71 -3.67 2.79
C ASN A 91 -0.98 -4.97 2.41
N PHE A 92 -1.00 -5.31 1.11
CA PHE A 92 -0.60 -6.61 0.59
C PHE A 92 0.30 -6.49 -0.65
N SER A 93 0.73 -5.28 -1.05
CA SER A 93 1.59 -5.12 -2.22
C SER A 93 2.90 -5.89 -2.04
N ALA A 94 3.29 -6.63 -3.08
CA ALA A 94 4.53 -7.41 -3.09
C ALA A 94 5.72 -6.56 -2.66
N LEU A 95 6.61 -7.13 -1.84
CA LEU A 95 7.86 -6.47 -1.46
C LEU A 95 8.70 -6.18 -2.71
N GLU A 96 8.92 -7.22 -3.51
CA GLU A 96 9.54 -7.19 -4.83
C GLU A 96 8.85 -8.26 -5.71
N GLU A 97 8.62 -7.95 -6.98
CA GLU A 97 8.12 -8.91 -7.97
C GLU A 97 9.32 -9.57 -8.68
N PRO A 98 9.55 -10.89 -8.50
CA PRO A 98 10.81 -11.51 -8.92
C PRO A 98 10.84 -11.96 -10.39
N PHE A 99 9.70 -11.95 -11.09
CA PHE A 99 9.56 -12.62 -12.39
C PHE A 99 9.22 -11.69 -13.56
N TRP A 100 8.93 -10.42 -13.30
CA TRP A 100 8.55 -9.45 -14.32
C TRP A 100 8.88 -8.04 -13.88
N THR A 101 9.03 -7.11 -14.82
CA THR A 101 9.19 -5.68 -14.55
C THR A 101 8.15 -4.85 -15.31
N VAL A 102 7.87 -3.62 -14.86
CA VAL A 102 6.91 -2.73 -15.54
C VAL A 102 7.38 -2.34 -16.95
N ASP A 103 8.68 -2.44 -17.23
CA ASP A 103 9.29 -2.09 -18.51
C ASP A 103 9.36 -3.26 -19.49
N ASP A 104 8.88 -4.45 -19.10
CA ASP A 104 8.88 -5.62 -19.95
C ASP A 104 8.08 -5.37 -21.25
N ASN A 105 8.58 -5.89 -22.37
CA ASN A 105 7.88 -5.89 -23.64
C ASN A 105 7.62 -7.35 -24.06
N VAL A 106 6.35 -7.68 -24.27
CA VAL A 106 5.87 -9.04 -24.54
C VAL A 106 5.05 -9.01 -25.83
N GLY A 107 5.35 -9.90 -26.78
CA GLY A 107 4.64 -9.92 -28.06
C GLY A 107 4.74 -8.61 -28.86
N GLY A 108 5.78 -7.81 -28.63
CA GLY A 108 5.97 -6.51 -29.26
C GLY A 108 5.19 -5.36 -28.59
N ARG A 109 4.52 -5.60 -27.46
CA ARG A 109 3.74 -4.60 -26.73
C ARG A 109 4.24 -4.43 -25.28
N PRO A 110 4.42 -3.19 -24.79
CA PRO A 110 4.76 -2.95 -23.38
C PRO A 110 3.70 -3.50 -22.43
N VAL A 111 4.12 -4.19 -21.37
CA VAL A 111 3.18 -4.75 -20.38
C VAL A 111 2.41 -3.65 -19.64
N LYS A 112 3.04 -2.50 -19.41
CA LYS A 112 2.47 -1.34 -18.71
C LYS A 112 1.23 -0.76 -19.40
N GLU A 113 1.20 -0.82 -20.73
CA GLU A 113 0.05 -0.41 -21.57
C GLU A 113 -1.02 -1.51 -21.62
N ALA A 114 -0.59 -2.77 -21.78
CA ALA A 114 -1.49 -3.87 -22.12
C ALA A 114 -2.16 -4.52 -20.91
N SER A 115 -1.48 -4.57 -19.76
CA SER A 115 -1.93 -5.29 -18.57
C SER A 115 -2.76 -4.39 -17.65
N LYS A 116 -4.02 -4.77 -17.43
CA LYS A 116 -4.91 -4.11 -16.45
C LYS A 116 -4.41 -4.19 -15.01
N TRP A 117 -3.54 -5.15 -14.68
CA TRP A 117 -2.92 -5.23 -13.36
C TRP A 117 -1.92 -4.08 -13.14
N ILE A 118 -1.15 -3.75 -14.18
CA ILE A 118 -0.15 -2.69 -14.11
C ILE A 118 -0.86 -1.33 -14.23
N ASP A 119 -1.71 -1.19 -15.24
CA ASP A 119 -2.52 0.00 -15.50
C ASP A 119 -1.67 1.27 -15.49
N TRP A 120 -0.59 1.31 -16.27
CA TRP A 120 0.34 2.44 -16.33
C TRP A 120 1.12 2.81 -15.06
N ASN A 121 1.07 2.00 -14.01
CA ASN A 121 1.85 2.24 -12.78
C ASN A 121 3.36 2.10 -13.02
N ASP A 122 4.17 2.94 -12.37
CA ASP A 122 5.63 2.96 -12.52
C ASP A 122 6.34 1.88 -11.71
N PHE A 123 5.61 1.15 -10.86
CA PHE A 123 6.18 0.20 -9.92
C PHE A 123 5.41 -1.12 -9.93
N ASN A 124 6.13 -2.19 -9.63
CA ASN A 124 5.59 -3.54 -9.42
C ASN A 124 5.81 -4.06 -7.99
N GLY A 125 6.52 -3.31 -7.14
CA GLY A 125 6.80 -3.72 -5.77
C GLY A 125 7.18 -2.55 -4.87
N GLU A 126 7.11 -2.78 -3.56
CA GLU A 126 7.27 -1.73 -2.55
C GLU A 126 8.71 -1.24 -2.39
N VAL A 127 9.73 -2.08 -2.60
CA VAL A 127 11.13 -1.62 -2.50
C VAL A 127 11.44 -0.53 -3.53
N GLY A 128 11.04 -0.75 -4.79
CA GLY A 128 11.23 0.24 -5.85
C GLY A 128 10.46 1.53 -5.59
N PHE A 129 9.20 1.40 -5.15
CA PHE A 129 8.35 2.55 -4.82
C PHE A 129 8.89 3.35 -3.63
N ALA A 130 9.23 2.68 -2.52
CA ALA A 130 9.71 3.33 -1.31
C ALA A 130 11.03 4.09 -1.55
N THR A 131 11.98 3.48 -2.26
CA THR A 131 13.27 4.12 -2.57
C THR A 131 13.12 5.30 -3.55
N ALA A 132 12.23 5.20 -4.54
CA ALA A 132 11.91 6.32 -5.42
C ALA A 132 11.20 7.45 -4.66
N MET A 133 10.22 7.13 -3.81
CA MET A 133 9.47 8.10 -3.02
C MET A 133 10.41 8.86 -2.07
N ARG A 134 11.33 8.15 -1.41
CA ARG A 134 12.41 8.75 -0.60
C ARG A 134 13.20 9.77 -1.41
N ALA A 135 13.67 9.39 -2.59
CA ALA A 135 14.46 10.27 -3.45
C ALA A 135 13.67 11.53 -3.86
N GLU A 136 12.38 11.39 -4.13
CA GLU A 136 11.51 12.52 -4.47
C GLU A 136 11.26 13.43 -3.26
N LEU A 137 10.98 12.87 -2.08
CA LEU A 137 10.80 13.63 -0.84
C LEU A 137 12.03 14.48 -0.50
N VAL A 138 13.25 13.95 -0.69
CA VAL A 138 14.48 14.74 -0.50
C VAL A 138 14.51 15.95 -1.44
N LYS A 139 14.08 15.83 -2.70
CA LYS A 139 13.96 16.98 -3.62
C LYS A 139 12.92 17.99 -3.16
N GLN A 140 11.86 17.53 -2.49
CA GLN A 140 10.80 18.38 -1.93
C GLN A 140 11.21 19.08 -0.61
N GLY A 141 12.43 18.88 -0.13
CA GLY A 141 13.01 19.60 1.01
C GLY A 141 13.06 18.84 2.33
N PHE A 142 12.72 17.54 2.33
CA PHE A 142 12.96 16.67 3.49
C PHE A 142 14.46 16.41 3.69
N ASP A 143 14.85 15.97 4.89
CA ASP A 143 16.25 15.67 5.19
C ASP A 143 16.78 14.54 4.29
N SER A 144 18.01 14.67 3.78
CA SER A 144 18.66 13.60 3.01
C SER A 144 18.86 12.30 3.79
N GLY A 145 18.80 12.37 5.13
CA GLY A 145 18.92 11.24 6.05
C GLY A 145 17.60 10.52 6.36
N ILE A 146 16.45 10.94 5.83
CA ILE A 146 15.20 10.20 6.05
C ILE A 146 15.34 8.75 5.59
N GLY A 147 14.71 7.82 6.28
CA GLY A 147 14.63 6.42 5.88
C GLY A 147 13.22 5.96 5.58
N MET A 148 13.11 4.77 4.99
CA MET A 148 11.83 4.16 4.63
C MET A 148 11.58 2.90 5.46
N LEU A 149 10.35 2.71 5.90
CA LEU A 149 9.85 1.44 6.41
C LEU A 149 8.93 0.82 5.37
N ILE A 150 8.83 -0.51 5.37
CA ILE A 150 7.84 -1.25 4.59
C ILE A 150 7.13 -2.22 5.52
N ASP A 151 5.80 -2.14 5.60
CA ASP A 151 5.01 -3.15 6.30
C ASP A 151 4.99 -4.43 5.46
N THR A 152 5.61 -5.47 6.03
CA THR A 152 5.78 -6.80 5.43
C THR A 152 4.93 -7.86 6.13
N SER A 153 4.01 -7.44 6.99
CA SER A 153 3.17 -8.34 7.79
C SER A 153 2.40 -9.38 6.97
N ARG A 154 1.90 -9.01 5.78
CA ARG A 154 0.96 -9.84 5.00
C ARG A 154 1.21 -9.86 3.49
N ASN A 155 2.43 -9.52 3.04
CA ASN A 155 2.74 -9.35 1.62
C ASN A 155 3.66 -10.44 1.02
N GLY A 156 3.80 -11.59 1.67
CA GLY A 156 4.71 -12.64 1.21
C GLY A 156 4.25 -13.33 -0.07
N TRP A 157 2.93 -13.56 -0.20
CA TRP A 157 2.35 -14.29 -1.33
C TRP A 157 3.07 -15.62 -1.62
N GLY A 158 3.20 -16.44 -0.58
CA GLY A 158 3.73 -17.79 -0.65
C GLY A 158 2.68 -18.85 -0.93
N GLY A 159 2.92 -20.04 -0.40
CA GLY A 159 2.04 -21.19 -0.60
C GLY A 159 2.10 -21.76 -2.03
N PRO A 160 1.27 -22.78 -2.31
CA PRO A 160 1.31 -23.53 -3.58
C PRO A 160 0.92 -22.68 -4.80
N ASN A 161 0.27 -21.53 -4.61
CA ASN A 161 -0.15 -20.64 -5.68
C ASN A 161 0.90 -19.58 -6.02
N ARG A 162 2.04 -19.52 -5.33
CA ARG A 162 3.13 -18.62 -5.69
C ARG A 162 3.73 -19.07 -7.03
N PRO A 163 3.81 -18.21 -8.07
CA PRO A 163 4.57 -18.55 -9.27
C PRO A 163 6.01 -18.93 -8.94
N THR A 164 6.56 -19.90 -9.66
CA THR A 164 7.95 -20.36 -9.46
C THR A 164 8.89 -19.91 -10.59
N ALA A 165 8.33 -19.34 -11.66
CA ALA A 165 9.06 -18.85 -12.81
C ALA A 165 8.25 -17.75 -13.51
N LYS A 166 8.94 -16.96 -14.34
CA LYS A 166 8.29 -16.06 -15.29
C LYS A 166 7.51 -16.85 -16.34
N SER A 167 6.39 -16.30 -16.78
CA SER A 167 5.58 -16.84 -17.87
C SER A 167 6.34 -16.85 -19.19
N THR A 168 5.99 -17.80 -20.06
CA THR A 168 6.45 -17.87 -21.45
C THR A 168 5.39 -17.38 -22.45
N SER A 169 4.27 -16.83 -21.97
CA SER A 169 3.19 -16.35 -22.84
C SER A 169 3.65 -15.17 -23.70
N GLY A 170 3.23 -15.17 -24.97
CA GLY A 170 3.40 -14.04 -25.88
C GLY A 170 2.31 -12.96 -25.71
N ASP A 171 1.30 -13.20 -24.87
CA ASP A 171 0.27 -12.20 -24.53
C ASP A 171 0.68 -11.44 -23.25
N PRO A 172 0.84 -10.10 -23.29
CA PRO A 172 1.28 -9.30 -22.14
C PRO A 172 0.43 -9.46 -20.87
N THR A 173 -0.90 -9.57 -21.02
CA THR A 173 -1.80 -9.67 -19.87
C THR A 173 -1.65 -11.02 -19.18
N THR A 174 -1.62 -12.09 -19.97
CA THR A 174 -1.38 -13.45 -19.50
C THR A 174 0.01 -13.57 -18.88
N TYR A 175 1.03 -13.01 -19.52
CA TYR A 175 2.40 -12.98 -19.00
C TYR A 175 2.47 -12.38 -17.59
N VAL A 176 1.87 -11.21 -17.38
CA VAL A 176 1.85 -10.56 -16.06
C VAL A 176 1.05 -11.39 -15.05
N ASN A 177 -0.13 -11.89 -15.41
CA ASN A 177 -0.98 -12.63 -14.48
C ASN A 177 -0.40 -13.98 -14.03
N GLU A 178 0.35 -14.64 -14.89
CA GLU A 178 1.06 -15.88 -14.56
C GLU A 178 2.38 -15.64 -13.82
N SER A 179 2.98 -14.45 -13.98
CA SER A 179 4.28 -14.13 -13.36
C SER A 179 4.17 -13.39 -12.02
N ARG A 180 3.10 -12.62 -11.76
CA ARG A 180 2.97 -11.82 -10.55
C ARG A 180 2.76 -12.67 -9.30
N ILE A 181 3.49 -12.35 -8.22
CA ILE A 181 3.30 -13.00 -6.92
C ILE A 181 2.08 -12.43 -6.20
N ASP A 182 1.81 -11.13 -6.29
CA ASP A 182 0.59 -10.55 -5.73
C ASP A 182 -0.61 -11.11 -6.50
N ARG A 183 -1.46 -11.91 -5.84
CA ARG A 183 -2.56 -12.65 -6.48
C ARG A 183 -3.92 -11.98 -6.37
N ARG A 184 -4.00 -10.72 -5.90
CA ARG A 184 -5.27 -9.98 -5.82
C ARG A 184 -5.92 -9.83 -7.20
N HIS A 185 -7.23 -9.55 -7.21
CA HIS A 185 -7.93 -9.16 -8.43
C HIS A 185 -7.48 -7.79 -8.94
N GLN A 186 -7.27 -6.84 -8.01
CA GLN A 186 -6.83 -5.48 -8.32
C GLN A 186 -6.09 -4.89 -7.10
N LYS A 187 -5.11 -4.01 -7.34
CA LYS A 187 -4.20 -3.45 -6.31
C LYS A 187 -4.89 -2.62 -5.21
N GLY A 188 -6.06 -2.07 -5.50
CA GLY A 188 -6.95 -1.34 -4.58
C GLY A 188 -7.87 -2.23 -3.75
N ASN A 189 -7.80 -3.56 -3.90
CA ASN A 189 -8.43 -4.48 -2.96
C ASN A 189 -7.56 -4.58 -1.69
N TRP A 190 -8.08 -4.01 -0.59
CA TRP A 190 -7.30 -3.77 0.63
C TRP A 190 -7.80 -4.53 1.86
N CYS A 191 -9.01 -5.10 1.84
CA CYS A 191 -9.58 -5.71 3.04
C CYS A 191 -9.49 -7.23 3.01
N ASN A 192 -8.96 -7.83 4.08
CA ASN A 192 -8.97 -9.26 4.37
C ASN A 192 -8.65 -10.15 3.15
N GLN A 193 -7.61 -9.79 2.40
CA GLN A 193 -7.37 -10.40 1.09
C GLN A 193 -7.10 -11.90 1.18
N SER A 194 -7.90 -12.65 0.44
CA SER A 194 -7.78 -14.11 0.31
C SER A 194 -6.49 -14.49 -0.42
N GLY A 195 -5.85 -15.56 0.04
CA GLY A 195 -4.60 -16.06 -0.52
C GLY A 195 -3.35 -15.27 -0.11
N ALA A 196 -3.49 -14.22 0.71
CA ALA A 196 -2.35 -13.50 1.28
C ALA A 196 -1.50 -14.42 2.18
N GLY A 197 -0.27 -13.99 2.46
CA GLY A 197 0.71 -14.75 3.23
C GLY A 197 1.61 -13.84 4.06
N LEU A 198 2.10 -14.32 5.21
CA LEU A 198 3.12 -13.59 5.98
C LEU A 198 4.31 -13.26 5.08
N GLY A 199 4.79 -12.01 5.12
CA GLY A 199 5.96 -11.60 4.36
C GLY A 199 7.27 -11.86 5.09
N GLU A 200 8.29 -11.10 4.69
CA GLU A 200 9.56 -11.09 5.40
C GLU A 200 9.34 -10.72 6.87
N ARG A 201 10.05 -11.37 7.79
CA ARG A 201 9.97 -11.04 9.22
C ARG A 201 10.61 -9.66 9.44
N PRO A 202 10.34 -8.99 10.57
CA PRO A 202 10.99 -7.72 10.85
C PRO A 202 12.51 -7.82 10.75
N THR A 203 13.09 -7.00 9.87
CA THR A 203 14.52 -7.02 9.52
C THR A 203 15.03 -5.59 9.54
N ALA A 204 16.08 -5.31 10.30
CA ALA A 204 16.72 -3.99 10.35
C ALA A 204 17.67 -3.81 9.15
N ALA A 205 17.65 -2.61 8.56
CA ALA A 205 18.48 -2.17 7.45
C ALA A 205 18.61 -3.20 6.30
N PRO A 206 17.51 -3.74 5.75
CA PRO A 206 17.57 -4.82 4.77
C PRO A 206 18.16 -4.37 3.42
N LYS A 207 18.01 -3.08 3.07
CA LYS A 207 18.47 -2.49 1.81
C LYS A 207 18.83 -1.01 2.00
N PRO A 208 19.69 -0.42 1.14
CA PRO A 208 19.98 1.01 1.18
C PRO A 208 18.72 1.87 1.11
N GLY A 209 18.59 2.83 2.03
CA GLY A 209 17.44 3.73 2.11
C GLY A 209 16.18 3.13 2.76
N ILE A 210 16.22 1.86 3.16
CA ILE A 210 15.18 1.20 3.95
C ILE A 210 15.71 0.97 5.37
N ASP A 211 15.11 1.59 6.37
CA ASP A 211 15.52 1.45 7.77
C ASP A 211 15.14 0.10 8.33
N ALA A 212 13.94 -0.40 7.99
CA ALA A 212 13.51 -1.74 8.38
C ALA A 212 12.32 -2.23 7.54
N TYR A 213 12.25 -3.55 7.40
CA TYR A 213 10.98 -4.22 7.23
C TYR A 213 10.34 -4.41 8.60
N VAL A 214 9.06 -4.12 8.69
CA VAL A 214 8.30 -4.12 9.96
C VAL A 214 6.98 -4.84 9.77
N TRP A 215 6.42 -5.37 10.86
CA TRP A 215 5.03 -5.82 10.88
C TRP A 215 4.23 -4.79 11.66
N ILE A 216 3.62 -3.84 10.95
CA ILE A 216 2.79 -2.80 11.58
C ILE A 216 1.39 -3.32 11.83
N LYS A 217 0.74 -3.87 10.80
CA LYS A 217 -0.51 -4.59 10.98
C LYS A 217 -0.23 -5.93 11.65
N PRO A 218 -0.76 -6.21 12.85
CA PRO A 218 -0.54 -7.51 13.49
C PRO A 218 -1.19 -8.63 12.66
N PRO A 219 -0.43 -9.64 12.19
CA PRO A 219 -1.02 -10.71 11.42
C PRO A 219 -2.10 -11.46 12.20
N GLY A 220 -3.27 -11.63 11.57
CA GLY A 220 -4.43 -12.25 12.19
C GLY A 220 -5.46 -11.28 12.75
N GLU A 221 -5.17 -9.97 12.82
CA GLU A 221 -6.22 -8.98 13.05
C GLU A 221 -6.98 -8.66 11.76
N SER A 222 -8.30 -8.70 11.82
CA SER A 222 -9.18 -8.33 10.72
C SER A 222 -8.96 -6.88 10.28
N ASP A 223 -9.17 -6.63 8.99
CA ASP A 223 -9.23 -5.29 8.40
C ASP A 223 -10.62 -4.66 8.52
N GLY A 224 -11.67 -5.46 8.72
CA GLY A 224 -13.06 -5.02 8.80
C GLY A 224 -14.04 -6.18 8.71
N SER A 225 -15.28 -5.98 9.19
CA SER A 225 -16.28 -7.05 9.19
C SER A 225 -16.81 -7.33 7.78
N SER A 226 -16.95 -8.61 7.43
CA SER A 226 -17.48 -9.00 6.10
C SER A 226 -18.98 -8.83 5.95
N THR A 227 -19.68 -8.54 7.05
CA THR A 227 -21.11 -8.24 7.12
C THR A 227 -21.35 -7.14 8.16
N GLN A 228 -22.56 -6.62 8.24
CA GLN A 228 -22.95 -5.76 9.36
C GLN A 228 -22.89 -6.55 10.68
N ILE A 229 -22.14 -6.04 11.65
CA ILE A 229 -22.07 -6.58 13.02
C ILE A 229 -22.43 -5.43 13.98
N PRO A 230 -23.52 -5.52 14.76
CA PRO A 230 -23.80 -4.57 15.82
C PRO A 230 -22.62 -4.49 16.81
N ASN A 231 -22.18 -3.27 17.13
CA ASN A 231 -21.04 -3.03 18.01
C ASN A 231 -21.15 -1.65 18.68
N ASP A 232 -20.37 -1.46 19.74
CA ASP A 232 -20.24 -0.23 20.53
C ASP A 232 -18.92 0.53 20.26
N GLU A 233 -18.18 0.14 19.22
CA GLU A 233 -16.87 0.69 18.85
C GLU A 233 -16.97 1.76 17.74
N GLY A 234 -18.18 2.09 17.29
CA GLY A 234 -18.42 3.03 16.18
C GLY A 234 -17.98 2.50 14.82
N LYS A 235 -17.80 1.18 14.67
CA LYS A 235 -17.33 0.55 13.43
C LYS A 235 -18.50 0.26 12.49
N GLY A 236 -18.44 0.83 11.29
CA GLY A 236 -19.41 0.56 10.22
C GLY A 236 -19.07 -0.70 9.41
N PHE A 237 -19.95 -1.04 8.48
CA PHE A 237 -19.74 -2.10 7.49
C PHE A 237 -19.25 -1.51 6.16
N ASP A 238 -17.97 -1.65 5.86
CA ASP A 238 -17.39 -1.30 4.57
C ASP A 238 -17.50 -2.48 3.60
N ARG A 239 -18.15 -2.27 2.45
CA ARG A 239 -18.34 -3.33 1.46
C ARG A 239 -17.06 -3.76 0.74
N MET A 240 -15.96 -3.02 0.85
CA MET A 240 -14.65 -3.55 0.42
C MET A 240 -14.20 -4.77 1.25
N CYS A 241 -14.81 -5.01 2.41
CA CYS A 241 -14.61 -6.23 3.22
C CYS A 241 -15.67 -7.32 2.95
N ASP A 242 -16.69 -7.03 2.14
CA ASP A 242 -17.76 -7.96 1.77
C ASP A 242 -17.31 -8.80 0.57
N PRO A 243 -17.19 -10.14 0.71
CA PRO A 243 -16.79 -11.03 -0.40
C PRO A 243 -17.74 -10.97 -1.61
N THR A 244 -18.98 -10.52 -1.41
CA THR A 244 -20.01 -10.43 -2.46
C THR A 244 -20.03 -9.07 -3.17
N TYR A 245 -19.26 -8.10 -2.69
CA TYR A 245 -19.23 -6.77 -3.29
C TYR A 245 -18.47 -6.76 -4.61
N THR A 246 -19.13 -6.25 -5.65
CA THR A 246 -18.61 -6.14 -7.02
C THR A 246 -17.73 -4.90 -7.25
N GLY A 247 -17.30 -4.24 -6.18
CA GLY A 247 -16.40 -3.10 -6.27
C GLY A 247 -17.06 -1.80 -6.73
N ASN A 248 -16.19 -0.85 -7.05
CA ASN A 248 -16.50 0.46 -7.61
C ASN A 248 -15.32 0.95 -8.47
N ILE A 249 -15.42 2.17 -9.01
CA ILE A 249 -14.37 2.74 -9.86
C ILE A 249 -12.96 2.73 -9.22
N ARG A 250 -12.82 2.82 -7.89
CA ARG A 250 -11.51 2.86 -7.22
C ARG A 250 -10.79 1.51 -7.17
N ASN A 251 -11.50 0.40 -7.27
CA ASN A 251 -10.90 -0.94 -7.43
C ASN A 251 -11.14 -1.53 -8.83
N GLY A 252 -11.48 -0.67 -9.81
CA GLY A 252 -11.75 -1.10 -11.19
C GLY A 252 -13.02 -1.93 -11.37
N ASN A 253 -14.01 -1.79 -10.48
CA ASN A 253 -15.25 -2.57 -10.46
C ASN A 253 -14.99 -4.09 -10.38
N ASN A 254 -14.00 -4.49 -9.58
CA ASN A 254 -13.68 -5.89 -9.32
C ASN A 254 -14.36 -6.38 -8.02
N MET A 255 -14.55 -7.69 -7.91
CA MET A 255 -14.88 -8.31 -6.63
C MET A 255 -13.84 -7.92 -5.57
N SER A 256 -14.27 -7.75 -4.32
CA SER A 256 -13.38 -7.33 -3.23
C SER A 256 -12.20 -8.27 -2.97
N GLY A 257 -12.37 -9.58 -3.24
CA GLY A 257 -11.38 -10.61 -2.90
C GLY A 257 -11.20 -10.83 -1.39
N ALA A 258 -12.09 -10.24 -0.58
CA ALA A 258 -12.07 -10.34 0.87
C ALA A 258 -12.52 -11.74 1.35
N LEU A 259 -11.93 -12.22 2.43
CA LEU A 259 -12.36 -13.43 3.13
C LEU A 259 -13.73 -13.25 3.79
N ALA A 260 -14.56 -14.29 3.73
CA ALA A 260 -15.86 -14.34 4.39
C ALA A 260 -15.74 -14.56 5.90
N ASN A 261 -16.83 -14.27 6.62
CA ASN A 261 -16.95 -14.42 8.07
C ASN A 261 -15.87 -13.66 8.86
N ALA A 262 -15.42 -12.52 8.33
CA ALA A 262 -14.44 -11.67 8.99
C ALA A 262 -15.10 -10.89 10.14
N PRO A 263 -14.46 -10.83 11.33
CA PRO A 263 -14.95 -10.04 12.45
C PRO A 263 -14.64 -8.54 12.24
N LEU A 264 -15.06 -7.70 13.19
CA LEU A 264 -14.74 -6.26 13.20
C LEU A 264 -13.23 -6.01 13.03
N SER A 265 -12.86 -4.86 12.48
CA SER A 265 -11.45 -4.49 12.31
C SER A 265 -10.69 -4.56 13.66
N GLY A 266 -9.46 -5.07 13.65
CA GLY A 266 -8.64 -5.26 14.86
C GLY A 266 -9.01 -6.48 15.71
N HIS A 267 -10.16 -7.14 15.47
CA HIS A 267 -10.50 -8.37 16.17
C HIS A 267 -9.75 -9.56 15.57
N TRP A 268 -9.51 -10.59 16.38
CA TRP A 268 -8.81 -11.81 15.96
C TRP A 268 -9.60 -12.59 14.89
N PHE A 269 -8.98 -12.78 13.74
CA PHE A 269 -9.52 -13.51 12.61
C PHE A 269 -8.72 -14.79 12.35
N SER A 270 -9.09 -15.84 13.10
CA SER A 270 -8.40 -17.14 13.09
C SER A 270 -8.21 -17.73 11.68
N ALA A 271 -9.23 -17.65 10.82
CA ALA A 271 -9.15 -18.20 9.46
C ALA A 271 -8.08 -17.49 8.61
N GLN A 272 -8.04 -16.15 8.65
CA GLN A 272 -7.02 -15.37 7.96
C GLN A 272 -5.64 -15.64 8.55
N PHE A 273 -5.49 -15.69 9.88
CA PHE A 273 -4.19 -15.98 10.50
C PHE A 273 -3.62 -17.32 10.03
N GLN A 274 -4.44 -18.37 10.00
CA GLN A 274 -4.03 -19.68 9.51
C GLN A 274 -3.66 -19.66 8.02
N GLU A 275 -4.39 -18.92 7.19
CA GLU A 275 -4.03 -18.74 5.78
C GLU A 275 -2.70 -17.99 5.62
N LEU A 276 -2.50 -16.91 6.36
CA LEU A 276 -1.27 -16.13 6.36
C LEU A 276 -0.06 -17.00 6.71
N MET A 277 -0.16 -17.86 7.74
CA MET A 277 0.91 -18.79 8.12
C MET A 277 1.18 -19.84 7.03
N ARG A 278 0.14 -20.44 6.45
CA ARG A 278 0.30 -21.45 5.38
C ARG A 278 0.97 -20.86 4.14
N ASN A 279 0.68 -19.60 3.84
CA ASN A 279 1.18 -18.91 2.66
C ASN A 279 2.39 -18.01 2.96
N ALA A 280 3.07 -18.19 4.09
CA ALA A 280 4.24 -17.39 4.45
C ALA A 280 5.34 -17.49 3.39
N TYR A 281 5.95 -16.35 3.03
CA TYR A 281 7.12 -16.28 2.19
C TYR A 281 8.09 -15.16 2.64
N PRO A 282 9.34 -15.47 2.99
CA PRO A 282 9.94 -16.81 3.05
C PRO A 282 9.18 -17.77 3.99
N ALA A 283 9.29 -19.09 3.79
CA ALA A 283 8.62 -20.05 4.66
C ALA A 283 9.02 -19.89 6.15
N LEU A 284 8.15 -20.34 7.06
CA LEU A 284 8.33 -20.28 8.52
C LEU A 284 9.35 -21.32 9.01
#